data_AF-A0A7V5VXI7-F1
#
_entry.id   AF-A0A7V5VXI7-F1
#
_cell.length_a   1.000
_cell.length_b   1.000
_cell.length_c   1.000
_cell.angle_alpha   90.00
_cell.angle_beta   90.00
_cell.angle_gamma   90.00
#
_symmetry.space_group_name_H-M   'P 1'
#
loop_
_entity.id
_entity.type
_entity.pdbx_description
1 polymer ?
#
loop_
_entity_poly.entity_id
_entity_poly.type
_entity_poly.pdbx_seq_one_letter_code
_entity_poly.pdbx_strand_id
1 'polypeptide(L)'
;MEIDHSYIFDKVVALFLKYGIKSVTMDDIARELGISKKTLYQCVNDKDVLVEKIIEYESAKQISIINAIKEKELNAIEEHIEVNRLVDEALREFSPAIEFDLKKYYPMFYKKINTIKLENIKSMVIFNIKKGKQEGLYREDIDE
;
A
#
# COMPACT_ATOMS: atom_id res chain seq x y z
N MET A 1 -25.85 10.95 6.36
CA MET A 1 -25.18 10.10 5.37
C MET A 1 -23.74 9.99 5.86
N GLU A 2 -23.41 8.91 6.56
CA GLU A 2 -22.01 8.65 6.91
C GLU A 2 -21.25 8.48 5.60
N ILE A 3 -20.24 9.31 5.42
CA ILE A 3 -19.37 9.22 4.27
C ILE A 3 -18.44 8.04 4.53
N ASP A 4 -18.52 7.01 3.70
CA ASP A 4 -17.57 5.90 3.77
C ASP A 4 -16.17 6.43 3.44
N HIS A 5 -15.33 6.50 4.47
CA HIS A 5 -13.97 6.99 4.37
C HIS A 5 -13.13 6.14 3.40
N SER A 6 -13.45 4.85 3.25
CA SER A 6 -12.72 3.96 2.33
C SER A 6 -12.97 4.34 0.86
N TYR A 7 -14.22 4.60 0.49
CA TYR A 7 -14.59 5.06 -0.85
C TYR A 7 -13.88 6.37 -1.23
N ILE A 8 -13.81 7.33 -0.29
CA ILE A 8 -13.09 8.58 -0.52
C ILE A 8 -11.60 8.32 -0.75
N PHE A 9 -10.96 7.51 0.10
CA PHE A 9 -9.53 7.27 0.00
C PHE A 9 -9.18 6.53 -1.29
N ASP A 10 -9.92 5.50 -1.69
CA ASP A 10 -9.69 4.79 -2.95
C ASP A 10 -9.79 5.75 -4.16
N LYS A 11 -10.77 6.66 -4.16
CA LYS A 11 -10.91 7.67 -5.23
C LYS A 11 -9.75 8.65 -5.29
N VAL A 12 -9.28 9.12 -4.13
CA VAL A 12 -8.14 10.04 -4.07
C VAL A 12 -6.84 9.33 -4.45
N VAL A 13 -6.65 8.08 -4.03
CA VAL A 13 -5.52 7.23 -4.45
C VAL A 13 -5.48 7.12 -5.97
N ALA A 14 -6.61 6.84 -6.62
CA ALA A 14 -6.68 6.77 -8.09
C ALA A 14 -6.26 8.09 -8.77
N LEU A 15 -6.66 9.25 -8.20
CA LEU A 15 -6.21 10.56 -8.70
C LEU A 15 -4.69 10.74 -8.54
N PHE A 16 -4.14 10.40 -7.37
CA PHE A 16 -2.71 10.48 -7.12
C PHE A 16 -1.91 9.55 -8.04
N LEU A 17 -2.38 8.32 -8.29
CA LEU A 17 -1.76 7.36 -9.22
C LEU A 17 -1.69 7.90 -10.63
N LYS A 18 -2.74 8.59 -11.06
CA LYS A 18 -2.85 9.12 -12.42
C LYS A 18 -2.07 10.40 -12.64
N TYR A 19 -2.07 11.33 -11.67
CA TYR A 19 -1.59 12.69 -11.88
C TYR A 19 -0.38 13.06 -11.00
N GLY A 20 -0.05 12.26 -9.99
CA GLY A 20 0.90 12.61 -8.94
C GLY A 20 0.24 13.34 -7.77
N ILE A 21 0.84 13.25 -6.58
CA ILE A 21 0.29 13.87 -5.37
C ILE A 21 0.33 15.38 -5.49
N LYS A 22 1.43 15.94 -6.00
CA LYS A 22 1.64 17.40 -6.03
C LYS A 22 0.62 18.11 -6.91
N SER A 23 0.29 17.54 -8.08
CA SER A 23 -0.54 18.20 -9.09
C SER A 23 -2.03 18.21 -8.74
N VAL A 24 -2.49 17.28 -7.91
CA VAL A 24 -3.91 17.15 -7.52
C VAL A 24 -4.26 18.15 -6.43
N THR A 25 -5.26 19.00 -6.66
CA THR A 25 -5.72 19.98 -5.66
C THR A 25 -6.92 19.47 -4.86
N MET A 26 -7.23 20.12 -3.72
CA MET A 26 -8.46 19.85 -2.97
C MET A 26 -9.73 20.11 -3.80
N ASP A 27 -9.67 21.00 -4.79
CA ASP A 27 -10.78 21.28 -5.70
C ASP A 27 -10.97 20.15 -6.71
N ASP A 28 -9.89 19.56 -7.21
CA ASP A 28 -9.95 18.40 -8.11
C ASP A 28 -10.52 17.18 -7.38
N ILE A 29 -10.11 16.97 -6.12
CA ILE A 29 -10.63 15.90 -5.27
C ILE A 29 -12.13 16.09 -5.02
N ALA A 30 -12.56 17.28 -4.60
CA ALA A 30 -13.97 17.57 -4.36
C ALA A 30 -14.82 17.34 -5.63
N ARG A 31 -14.30 17.73 -6.80
CA ARG A 31 -14.95 17.53 -8.11
C ARG A 31 -15.08 16.04 -8.45
N GLU A 32 -14.01 15.26 -8.30
CA GLU A 32 -14.02 13.82 -8.57
C GLU A 32 -14.98 13.06 -7.65
N LEU A 33 -15.06 13.47 -6.38
CA LEU A 33 -15.96 12.88 -5.39
C LEU A 33 -17.42 13.35 -5.54
N GLY A 34 -17.71 14.35 -6.36
CA GLY A 34 -19.05 14.94 -6.50
C GLY A 34 -19.56 15.65 -5.25
N ILE A 35 -18.65 16.14 -4.38
CA ILE A 35 -18.98 16.82 -3.12
C ILE A 35 -18.52 18.27 -3.12
N SER A 36 -19.07 19.08 -2.22
CA SER A 36 -18.58 20.45 -2.04
C SER A 36 -17.20 20.47 -1.37
N LYS A 37 -16.38 21.48 -1.69
CA LYS A 37 -15.09 21.71 -1.01
C LYS A 37 -15.27 21.83 0.52
N LYS A 38 -16.36 22.46 0.96
CA LYS A 38 -16.72 22.57 2.38
C LYS A 38 -16.94 21.20 3.02
N THR A 39 -17.58 20.27 2.31
CA THR A 39 -17.79 18.89 2.77
C THR A 39 -16.46 18.15 2.87
N LEU A 40 -15.58 18.28 1.88
CA LEU A 40 -14.24 17.67 1.93
C LEU A 40 -13.44 18.17 3.14
N TYR A 41 -13.47 19.47 3.43
CA TYR A 41 -12.80 20.04 4.60
C TYR A 41 -13.38 19.61 5.95
N GLN A 42 -14.65 19.21 6.00
CA GLN A 42 -15.22 18.60 7.21
C GLN A 42 -14.66 17.20 7.48
N CYS A 43 -14.21 16.49 6.44
CA CYS A 43 -13.57 15.19 6.56
C CYS A 43 -12.06 15.33 6.83
N VAL A 44 -11.39 16.28 6.15
CA VAL A 44 -9.94 16.44 6.19
C VAL A 44 -9.53 17.90 6.05
N ASN A 45 -8.82 18.41 7.06
CA ASN A 45 -8.55 19.85 7.22
C ASN A 45 -7.69 20.44 6.10
N ASP A 46 -6.78 19.65 5.53
CA ASP A 46 -5.90 20.05 4.44
C ASP A 46 -5.40 18.83 3.65
N LYS A 47 -4.65 19.13 2.59
CA LYS A 47 -4.11 18.13 1.68
C LYS A 47 -3.04 17.26 2.32
N ASP A 48 -2.22 17.81 3.20
CA ASP A 48 -1.13 17.05 3.81
C ASP A 48 -1.71 16.00 4.76
N VAL A 49 -2.67 16.39 5.61
CA VAL A 49 -3.42 15.45 6.47
C VAL A 49 -4.14 14.38 5.64
N LEU A 50 -4.68 14.72 4.48
CA LEU A 50 -5.29 13.75 3.57
C LEU A 50 -4.26 12.74 3.02
N VAL A 51 -3.09 13.22 2.61
CA VAL A 51 -2.00 12.36 2.13
C VAL A 51 -1.52 11.42 3.24
N GLU A 52 -1.36 11.90 4.46
CA GLU A 52 -0.99 11.07 5.62
C GLU A 52 -2.00 9.95 5.87
N LYS A 53 -3.30 10.29 5.93
CA LYS A 53 -4.37 9.31 6.12
C LYS A 53 -4.43 8.27 5.00
N ILE A 54 -4.21 8.69 3.75
CA ILE A 54 -4.17 7.78 2.61
C ILE A 54 -2.97 6.84 2.68
N ILE A 55 -1.80 7.35 3.06
CA ILE A 55 -0.60 6.53 3.26
C ILE A 55 -0.85 5.45 4.32
N GLU A 56 -1.47 5.80 5.44
CA GLU A 56 -1.81 4.85 6.49
C GLU A 56 -2.86 3.83 6.05
N TYR A 57 -3.90 4.29 5.35
CA TYR A 57 -4.94 3.44 4.76
C TYR A 57 -4.35 2.40 3.79
N GLU A 58 -3.52 2.83 2.84
CA GLU A 58 -2.87 1.94 1.88
C GLU A 58 -1.90 0.96 2.55
N SER A 59 -1.18 1.41 3.58
CA SER A 59 -0.29 0.55 4.37
C SER A 59 -1.08 -0.55 5.12
N ALA A 60 -2.22 -0.20 5.72
CA ALA A 60 -3.10 -1.15 6.40
C ALA A 60 -3.73 -2.15 5.41
N LYS A 61 -4.15 -1.69 4.23
CA LYS A 61 -4.68 -2.53 3.15
C LYS A 61 -3.65 -3.57 2.70
N GLN A 62 -2.39 -3.17 2.51
CA GLN A 62 -1.30 -4.09 2.16
C GLN A 62 -1.07 -5.16 3.24
N ILE A 63 -1.05 -4.77 4.52
CA ILE A 63 -0.90 -5.72 5.63
C ILE A 63 -2.06 -6.73 5.66
N SER A 64 -3.30 -6.26 5.46
CA SER A 64 -4.47 -7.13 5.44
C SER A 64 -4.42 -8.15 4.30
N ILE A 65 -3.97 -7.75 3.11
CA ILE A 65 -3.84 -8.65 1.97
C ILE A 65 -2.79 -9.73 2.25
N ILE A 66 -1.64 -9.35 2.83
CA ILE A 66 -0.59 -10.30 3.21
C ILE A 66 -1.09 -11.30 4.26
N ASN A 67 -1.85 -10.83 5.26
CA ASN A 67 -2.44 -11.71 6.27
C ASN A 67 -3.47 -12.68 5.66
N ALA A 68 -4.27 -12.21 4.71
CA ALA A 68 -5.23 -13.07 4.01
C ALA A 68 -4.56 -14.20 3.22
N ILE A 69 -3.33 -14.00 2.69
CA ILE A 69 -2.56 -15.10 2.09
C ILE A 69 -2.19 -16.15 3.15
N LYS A 70 -1.74 -15.73 4.33
CA LYS A 70 -1.35 -16.65 5.41
C LYS A 70 -2.50 -17.52 5.88
N GLU A 71 -3.73 -16.99 5.85
CA GLU A 71 -4.96 -17.71 6.20
C GLU A 71 -5.36 -18.79 5.18
N LYS A 72 -4.79 -18.79 3.96
CA LYS A 72 -5.10 -19.80 2.93
C LYS A 72 -4.46 -21.17 3.18
N GLU A 73 -3.57 -21.29 4.19
CA GLU A 73 -2.87 -22.54 4.53
C GLU A 73 -2.14 -23.20 3.34
N LEU A 74 -1.68 -22.39 2.38
CA LEU A 74 -0.95 -22.83 1.19
C LEU A 74 0.39 -23.45 1.54
N ASN A 75 0.97 -24.29 0.68
CA ASN A 75 2.37 -24.69 0.85
C ASN A 75 3.33 -23.52 0.53
N ALA A 76 4.61 -23.67 0.86
CA ALA A 76 5.61 -22.61 0.70
C ALA A 76 5.73 -22.09 -0.74
N ILE A 77 5.63 -22.97 -1.74
CA ILE A 77 5.73 -22.59 -3.17
C ILE A 77 4.48 -21.80 -3.59
N GLU A 78 3.30 -22.28 -3.25
CA GLU A 78 2.03 -21.62 -3.54
C GLU A 78 1.93 -20.24 -2.86
N GLU A 79 2.31 -20.17 -1.58
CA GLU A 79 2.37 -18.91 -0.83
C GLU A 79 3.34 -17.92 -1.49
N HIS A 80 4.51 -18.40 -1.93
CA HIS A 80 5.49 -17.57 -2.63
C HIS A 80 4.93 -17.02 -3.95
N ILE A 81 4.22 -17.83 -4.73
CA ILE A 81 3.59 -17.40 -5.99
C ILE A 81 2.54 -16.31 -5.74
N GLU A 82 1.67 -16.51 -4.75
CA GLU A 82 0.62 -15.53 -4.39
C GLU A 82 1.22 -14.20 -3.92
N VAL A 83 2.26 -14.26 -3.08
CA VAL A 83 2.96 -13.05 -2.62
C VAL A 83 3.62 -12.31 -3.79
N ASN A 84 4.31 -13.02 -4.69
CA ASN A 84 4.93 -12.38 -5.86
C ASN A 84 3.88 -11.72 -6.77
N ARG A 85 2.71 -12.35 -6.94
CA ARG A 85 1.62 -11.78 -7.73
C ARG A 85 1.18 -10.41 -7.19
N LEU A 86 1.07 -10.29 -5.87
CA LEU A 86 0.74 -9.02 -5.22
C LEU A 86 1.85 -7.97 -5.36
N VAL A 87 3.11 -8.38 -5.23
CA VAL A 87 4.25 -7.49 -5.43
C VAL A 87 4.27 -6.96 -6.85
N ASP A 88 4.01 -7.81 -7.85
CA ASP A 88 3.95 -7.43 -9.27
C ASP A 88 2.77 -6.49 -9.58
N GLU A 89 1.61 -6.70 -8.96
CA GLU A 89 0.47 -5.77 -9.04
C GLU A 89 0.84 -4.41 -8.43
N ALA A 90 1.41 -4.39 -7.23
CA ALA A 90 1.81 -3.17 -6.56
C ALA A 90 2.89 -2.40 -7.33
N LEU A 91 3.87 -3.09 -7.93
CA LEU A 91 4.92 -2.46 -8.74
C LEU A 91 4.38 -1.87 -10.04
N ARG A 92 3.38 -2.49 -10.66
CA ARG A 92 2.71 -1.95 -11.87
C ARG A 92 1.92 -0.68 -11.58
N GLU A 93 1.32 -0.59 -10.40
CA GLU A 93 0.54 0.59 -9.98
C GLU A 93 1.43 1.73 -9.48
N PHE A 94 2.66 1.45 -9.06
CA PHE A 94 3.56 2.45 -8.50
C PHE A 94 4.16 3.37 -9.58
N SER A 95 3.54 4.54 -9.75
CA SER A 95 4.01 5.58 -10.68
C SER A 95 5.30 6.27 -10.19
N PRO A 96 6.33 6.46 -11.05
CA PRO A 96 7.51 7.25 -10.73
C PRO A 96 7.19 8.68 -10.24
N ALA A 97 6.06 9.24 -10.68
CA ALA A 97 5.59 10.56 -10.23
C ALA A 97 5.19 10.55 -8.75
N ILE A 98 4.48 9.50 -8.29
CA ILE A 98 4.17 9.35 -6.87
C ILE A 98 5.45 9.14 -6.07
N GLU A 99 6.36 8.29 -6.54
CA GLU A 99 7.60 8.05 -5.82
C GLU A 99 8.38 9.34 -5.62
N PHE A 100 8.50 10.14 -6.68
CA PHE A 100 9.14 11.45 -6.62
C PHE A 100 8.43 12.39 -5.64
N ASP A 101 7.10 12.48 -5.70
CA ASP A 101 6.34 13.35 -4.82
C ASP A 101 6.44 12.92 -3.35
N LEU A 102 6.37 11.62 -3.06
CA LEU A 102 6.56 11.10 -1.70
C LEU A 102 7.97 11.40 -1.18
N LYS A 103 9.02 11.18 -1.99
CA LYS A 103 10.40 11.51 -1.61
C LYS A 103 10.59 13.00 -1.33
N LYS A 104 9.95 13.85 -2.13
CA LYS A 104 10.17 15.30 -2.10
C LYS A 104 9.32 16.02 -1.06
N TYR A 105 8.05 15.68 -0.95
CA TYR A 105 7.06 16.39 -0.13
C TYR A 105 6.72 15.65 1.17
N TYR A 106 6.85 14.32 1.20
CA TYR A 106 6.51 13.49 2.35
C TYR A 106 7.66 12.53 2.77
N PRO A 107 8.92 13.02 2.91
CA PRO A 107 10.10 12.17 3.06
C PRO A 107 10.06 11.28 4.31
N MET A 108 9.45 11.77 5.40
CA MET A 108 9.30 11.01 6.64
C MET A 108 8.39 9.79 6.44
N PHE A 109 7.26 9.96 5.75
CA PHE A 109 6.36 8.86 5.43
C PHE A 109 6.99 7.91 4.41
N TYR A 110 7.62 8.43 3.37
CA TYR A 110 8.34 7.61 2.40
C TYR A 110 9.37 6.70 3.08
N LYS A 111 10.18 7.26 3.99
CA LYS A 111 11.15 6.49 4.78
C LYS A 111 10.46 5.44 5.65
N LYS A 112 9.42 5.81 6.40
CA LYS A 112 8.66 4.89 7.26
C LYS A 112 8.09 3.71 6.49
N ILE A 113 7.41 3.97 5.38
CA ILE A 113 6.80 2.93 4.53
C ILE A 113 7.87 1.99 3.99
N ASN A 114 8.99 2.53 3.47
CA ASN A 114 10.05 1.70 2.91
C ASN A 114 10.77 0.85 3.98
N THR A 115 10.98 1.38 5.17
CA THR A 115 11.52 0.60 6.29
C THR A 115 10.58 -0.56 6.63
N ILE A 116 9.29 -0.29 6.79
CA ILE A 116 8.28 -1.32 7.10
C ILE A 116 8.21 -2.36 5.97
N LYS A 117 8.19 -1.93 4.70
CA LYS A 117 8.17 -2.83 3.55
C LYS A 117 9.41 -3.74 3.53
N LEU A 118 10.60 -3.19 3.77
CA LEU A 118 11.84 -3.96 3.78
C LEU A 118 11.84 -5.01 4.91
N GLU A 119 11.43 -4.61 6.12
CA GLU A 119 11.32 -5.50 7.27
C GLU A 119 10.27 -6.61 7.05
N ASN A 120 9.12 -6.26 6.48
CA ASN A 120 8.06 -7.20 6.17
C ASN A 120 8.49 -8.21 5.09
N ILE A 121 9.08 -7.74 3.98
CA ILE A 121 9.57 -8.61 2.91
C ILE A 121 10.62 -9.57 3.45
N LYS A 122 11.59 -9.06 4.21
CA LYS A 122 12.62 -9.91 4.84
C LYS A 122 12.00 -10.98 5.72
N SER A 123 11.05 -10.59 6.57
CA SER A 123 10.37 -11.52 7.49
C SER A 123 9.57 -12.58 6.75
N MET A 124 8.88 -12.19 5.67
CA MET A 124 8.10 -13.10 4.82
C MET A 124 8.99 -14.09 4.08
N VAL A 125 10.12 -13.64 3.51
CA VAL A 125 11.08 -14.51 2.82
C VAL A 125 11.65 -15.54 3.80
N ILE A 126 12.12 -15.11 4.97
CA ILE A 126 12.67 -16.03 5.99
C ILE A 126 11.62 -17.04 6.44
N PHE A 127 10.39 -16.60 6.70
CA PHE A 127 9.29 -17.48 7.09
C PHE A 127 8.99 -18.52 6.00
N ASN A 128 8.89 -18.08 4.75
CA ASN A 128 8.62 -18.96 3.61
C ASN A 128 9.75 -19.97 3.39
N ILE A 129 11.02 -19.58 3.56
CA ILE A 129 12.17 -20.49 3.46
C ILE A 129 12.08 -21.57 4.53
N LYS A 130 11.85 -21.18 5.80
CA LYS A 130 11.70 -22.12 6.92
C LYS A 130 10.56 -23.11 6.69
N LYS A 131 9.41 -22.60 6.25
CA LYS A 131 8.23 -23.41 5.92
C LYS A 131 8.54 -24.39 4.78
N GLY A 132 9.19 -23.92 3.71
CA GLY A 132 9.57 -24.75 2.58
C GLY A 132 10.54 -25.87 2.94
N LYS A 133 11.48 -25.65 3.87
CA LYS A 133 12.33 -26.72 4.42
C LYS A 133 11.51 -27.74 5.22
N GLN A 134 10.66 -27.26 6.14
CA GLN A 134 9.77 -28.12 6.95
C GLN A 134 8.84 -29.00 6.09
N GLU A 135 8.36 -28.47 4.97
CA GLU A 135 7.51 -29.17 4.01
C GLU A 135 8.32 -30.06 3.04
N GLY A 136 9.66 -30.01 3.07
CA GLY A 136 10.54 -30.75 2.17
C GLY A 136 10.53 -30.23 0.72
N LEU A 137 10.03 -29.00 0.51
CA LEU A 137 9.94 -28.35 -0.80
C LEU A 137 11.21 -27.57 -1.16
N TYR A 138 11.93 -27.06 -0.15
CA TYR A 138 13.18 -26.33 -0.32
C TYR A 138 14.38 -27.14 0.20
N ARG A 139 15.58 -26.83 -0.29
CA ARG A 139 16.80 -27.49 0.17
C ARG A 139 17.18 -27.02 1.57
N GLU A 140 17.61 -27.96 2.40
CA GLU A 140 18.04 -27.70 3.79
C GLU A 140 19.24 -26.75 3.88
N ASP A 141 20.09 -26.74 2.85
CA ASP A 141 21.32 -25.94 2.76
C ASP A 141 21.12 -24.49 2.29
N ILE A 142 19.88 -24.06 2.03
CA ILE A 142 19.58 -22.67 1.70
C ILE A 142 19.74 -21.79 2.95
N ASP A 143 20.47 -20.70 2.82
CA ASP A 143 20.64 -19.70 3.89
C ASP A 143 19.33 -18.95 4.20
N GLU A 144 19.12 -18.67 5.48
CA GLU A 144 17.97 -17.92 6.03
C GLU A 144 18.38 -16.52 6.48
#